data_AF-A0A3N5JPS0-F1
#
_entry.id   AF-A0A3N5JPS0-F1
#
_cell.length_a   1.000
_cell.length_b   1.000
_cell.length_c   1.000
_cell.angle_alpha   90.00
_cell.angle_beta   90.00
_cell.angle_gamma   90.00
#
_symmetry.space_group_name_H-M   'P 1'
#
loop_
_entity.id
_entity.type
_entity.pdbx_description
1 polymer ?
#
loop_
_entity_poly.entity_id
_entity_poly.type
_entity_poly.pdbx_seq_one_letter_code
_entity_poly.pdbx_strand_id
1 'polypeptide(L)'
;MRVRTIHRLLVFFALIMGLPGIAFTQTDYRVVGITFSGNFTIPRAQLLPLCSLQPDKKSIFFKSDQSDIPFSPALLEQDITMLTHFYQREGFLHVQVRSGDPQVNDKKRTVRLTILIQEGLPIRVSEFNLHSVDPADSMMLSSLL
;
A
#
# COMPACT_ATOMS: atom_id res chain seq x y z
N MET A 1 16.48 -50.85 -32.69
CA MET A 1 15.70 -49.60 -32.90
C MET A 1 14.59 -49.50 -31.87
N ARG A 2 14.81 -48.86 -30.72
CA ARG A 2 13.77 -48.75 -29.65
C ARG A 2 14.04 -47.56 -28.70
N VAL A 3 14.17 -46.36 -29.25
CA VAL A 3 14.38 -45.11 -28.46
C VAL A 3 13.47 -43.95 -28.94
N ARG A 4 12.88 -44.05 -30.14
CA ARG A 4 12.06 -42.97 -30.74
C ARG A 4 10.63 -42.84 -30.19
N THR A 5 10.11 -43.85 -29.47
CA THR A 5 8.74 -43.83 -28.93
C THR A 5 8.61 -43.16 -27.56
N ILE A 6 9.69 -43.07 -26.78
CA ILE A 6 9.67 -42.50 -25.41
C ILE A 6 9.63 -40.97 -25.46
N HIS A 7 10.28 -40.36 -26.46
CA HIS A 7 10.29 -38.90 -26.63
C HIS A 7 8.94 -38.33 -27.06
N ARG A 8 8.09 -39.12 -27.75
CA ARG A 8 6.73 -38.72 -28.10
C ARG A 8 5.74 -38.81 -26.93
N LEU A 9 6.05 -39.61 -25.90
CA LEU A 9 5.21 -39.75 -24.70
C LEU A 9 5.49 -38.64 -23.67
N LEU A 10 6.74 -38.19 -23.55
CA LEU A 10 7.15 -37.12 -22.62
C LEU A 10 6.62 -35.74 -23.03
N VAL A 11 6.53 -35.44 -24.33
CA VAL A 11 5.95 -34.18 -24.82
C VAL A 11 4.43 -34.14 -24.58
N PHE A 12 3.76 -35.29 -24.57
CA PHE A 12 2.33 -35.37 -24.25
C PHE A 12 2.05 -35.21 -22.74
N PHE A 13 2.97 -35.67 -21.89
CA PHE A 13 2.88 -35.45 -20.43
C PHE A 13 3.17 -33.99 -20.03
N ALA A 14 4.02 -33.29 -20.79
CA ALA A 14 4.27 -31.85 -20.60
C ALA A 14 3.12 -30.95 -21.08
N LEU A 15 2.19 -31.46 -21.89
CA LEU A 15 1.02 -30.70 -22.37
C LEU A 15 -0.23 -30.90 -21.48
N ILE A 16 -0.27 -31.96 -20.67
CA ILE A 16 -1.32 -32.24 -19.68
C ILE A 16 -0.91 -31.79 -18.26
N MET A 17 0.33 -31.32 -18.09
CA MET A 17 0.71 -30.56 -16.90
C MET A 17 0.37 -29.09 -17.08
N GLY A 18 -0.91 -28.82 -17.37
CA GLY A 18 -1.51 -27.62 -16.83
C GLY A 18 -1.23 -27.64 -15.34
N LEU A 19 -0.48 -26.66 -14.86
CA LEU A 19 -0.57 -26.20 -13.48
C LEU A 19 -1.71 -25.17 -13.45
N PRO A 20 -3.00 -25.55 -13.37
CA PRO A 20 -3.99 -24.64 -12.85
C PRO A 20 -3.83 -24.61 -11.34
N GLY A 21 -3.62 -23.42 -10.78
CA GLY A 21 -3.51 -23.23 -9.33
C GLY A 21 -2.07 -22.89 -8.97
N ILE A 22 -1.72 -21.62 -8.75
CA ILE A 22 -2.47 -20.61 -8.03
C ILE A 22 -2.11 -19.25 -8.63
N ALA A 23 -2.73 -18.93 -9.76
CA ALA A 23 -3.05 -17.53 -9.99
C ALA A 23 -4.20 -17.21 -9.02
N PHE A 24 -3.87 -16.87 -7.77
CA PHE A 24 -4.78 -16.10 -6.92
C PHE A 24 -4.96 -14.75 -7.62
N THR A 25 -5.85 -14.69 -8.61
CA THR A 25 -6.24 -13.42 -9.21
C THR A 25 -7.21 -12.73 -8.27
N GLN A 26 -7.06 -11.41 -8.16
CA GLN A 26 -7.70 -10.47 -7.23
C GLN A 26 -8.82 -11.03 -6.36
N THR A 27 -8.51 -11.16 -5.07
CA THR A 27 -9.43 -11.60 -4.03
C THR A 27 -10.68 -10.71 -4.01
N ASP A 28 -11.85 -11.28 -4.34
CA ASP A 28 -13.20 -10.67 -4.33
C ASP A 28 -13.69 -10.32 -2.90
N TYR A 29 -12.81 -9.72 -2.09
CA TYR A 29 -13.09 -9.33 -0.72
C TYR A 29 -13.42 -7.85 -0.67
N ARG A 30 -14.46 -7.51 0.09
CA ARG A 30 -14.91 -6.12 0.26
C ARG A 30 -14.38 -5.54 1.57
N VAL A 31 -13.93 -4.29 1.53
CA VAL A 31 -13.44 -3.59 2.72
C VAL A 31 -14.64 -3.10 3.55
N VAL A 32 -14.86 -3.72 4.72
CA VAL A 32 -15.95 -3.32 5.63
C VAL A 32 -15.57 -2.21 6.59
N GLY A 33 -14.28 -1.92 6.71
CA GLY A 33 -13.83 -0.82 7.53
C GLY A 33 -12.33 -0.79 7.75
N ILE A 34 -11.87 0.40 8.10
CA ILE A 34 -10.48 0.72 8.42
C ILE A 34 -10.42 1.16 9.90
N THR A 35 -9.49 0.56 10.61
CA THR A 35 -9.12 0.89 11.98
C THR A 35 -7.68 1.39 12.02
N PHE A 36 -7.39 2.27 12.97
CA PHE A 36 -6.06 2.85 13.16
C PHE A 36 -5.57 2.49 14.56
N SER A 37 -4.28 2.20 14.68
CA SER A 37 -3.62 1.94 15.95
C SER A 37 -2.33 2.75 16.04
N GLY A 38 -2.06 3.33 17.19
CA GLY A 38 -0.89 4.18 17.43
C GLY A 38 -1.06 5.64 16.97
N ASN A 39 -2.24 6.04 16.53
CA ASN A 39 -2.59 7.44 16.25
C ASN A 39 -2.95 8.17 17.56
N PHE A 40 -1.94 8.63 18.31
CA PHE A 40 -2.14 9.29 19.60
C PHE A 40 -2.44 10.79 19.43
N THR A 41 -1.77 11.45 18.49
CA THR A 41 -1.88 12.90 18.29
C THR A 41 -2.98 13.25 17.31
N ILE A 42 -3.07 12.52 16.20
CA ILE A 42 -4.03 12.82 15.13
C ILE A 42 -5.25 11.91 15.27
N PRO A 43 -6.47 12.48 15.42
CA PRO A 43 -7.66 11.67 15.62
C PRO A 43 -8.10 10.96 14.34
N ARG A 44 -8.69 9.78 14.51
CA ARG A 44 -9.25 8.95 13.41
C ARG A 44 -10.15 9.74 12.45
N ALA A 45 -10.89 10.73 12.95
CA ALA A 45 -11.78 11.54 12.12
C ALA A 45 -11.06 12.35 11.04
N GLN A 46 -9.77 12.67 11.24
CA GLN A 46 -8.93 13.36 10.25
C GLN A 46 -8.20 12.37 9.34
N LEU A 47 -7.85 11.18 9.83
CA LEU A 47 -7.16 10.15 9.05
C LEU A 47 -8.10 9.43 8.07
N LEU A 48 -9.30 9.08 8.53
CA LEU A 48 -10.23 8.25 7.79
C LEU A 48 -10.61 8.84 6.40
N PRO A 49 -10.90 10.15 6.26
CA PRO A 49 -11.23 10.76 4.97
C PRO A 49 -10.09 10.76 3.95
N LEU A 50 -8.84 10.49 4.37
CA LEU A 50 -7.69 10.40 3.47
C LEU A 50 -7.60 9.02 2.79
N CYS A 51 -8.30 8.01 3.34
CA CYS A 51 -8.25 6.65 2.81
C CYS A 51 -9.27 6.44 1.69
N SER A 52 -8.77 5.99 0.55
CA SER A 52 -9.55 5.60 -0.64
C SER A 52 -10.32 4.30 -0.40
N LEU A 53 -9.81 3.41 0.46
CA LEU A 53 -10.47 2.16 0.85
C LEU A 53 -11.59 2.33 1.90
N GLN A 54 -11.98 3.57 2.20
CA GLN A 54 -13.03 3.83 3.18
C GLN A 54 -14.43 3.60 2.58
N PRO A 55 -15.27 2.70 3.14
CA PRO A 55 -16.67 2.62 2.74
C PRO A 55 -17.38 3.96 3.00
N ASP A 56 -17.96 4.53 1.95
CA ASP A 56 -18.57 5.86 1.97
C ASP A 56 -19.77 5.89 2.93
N LYS A 57 -19.75 6.83 3.87
CA LYS A 57 -20.87 7.10 4.78
C LYS A 57 -21.74 8.27 4.32
N LYS A 58 -21.36 9.01 3.27
CA LYS A 58 -22.14 10.16 2.78
C LYS A 58 -23.34 9.74 1.94
N SER A 59 -23.37 8.50 1.43
CA SER A 59 -24.58 7.85 0.93
C SER A 59 -25.52 7.32 2.05
N ILE A 60 -25.66 8.06 3.16
CA ILE A 60 -26.68 7.76 4.19
C ILE A 60 -27.98 8.54 3.92
N PHE A 61 -27.93 9.65 3.16
CA PHE A 61 -29.14 10.42 2.82
C PHE A 61 -29.95 9.80 1.67
N PHE A 62 -29.28 9.14 0.72
CA PHE A 62 -29.92 8.26 -0.26
C PHE A 62 -29.60 6.83 0.13
N LYS A 63 -30.59 6.11 0.66
CA LYS A 63 -30.49 4.67 0.92
C LYS A 63 -30.03 3.94 -0.34
N SER A 64 -28.75 3.61 -0.40
CA SER A 64 -28.21 2.60 -1.31
C SER A 64 -27.36 1.66 -0.47
N ASP A 65 -27.69 0.39 -0.57
CA ASP A 65 -27.08 -0.73 0.13
C ASP A 65 -25.55 -0.71 -0.06
N GLN A 66 -24.82 -0.83 1.05
CA GLN A 66 -23.38 -1.13 1.16
C GLN A 66 -22.50 -0.65 0.00
N SER A 67 -21.76 0.47 0.21
CA SER A 67 -20.68 0.88 -0.69
C SER A 67 -19.57 -0.20 -0.69
N ASP A 68 -19.68 -1.17 -1.59
CA ASP A 68 -18.76 -2.28 -1.77
C ASP A 68 -17.48 -1.78 -2.44
N ILE A 69 -16.49 -1.37 -1.64
CA ILE A 69 -15.15 -1.09 -2.14
C ILE A 69 -14.37 -2.42 -2.16
N PRO A 70 -13.97 -2.92 -3.35
CA PRO A 70 -13.15 -4.12 -3.42
C PRO A 70 -11.79 -3.84 -2.80
N PHE A 71 -11.27 -4.82 -2.07
CA PHE A 71 -9.92 -4.77 -1.54
C PHE A 71 -8.92 -4.74 -2.70
N SER A 72 -8.10 -3.70 -2.71
CA SER A 72 -7.00 -3.56 -3.66
C SER A 72 -5.72 -3.28 -2.89
N PRO A 73 -4.71 -4.15 -2.97
CA PRO A 73 -3.39 -3.89 -2.40
C PRO A 73 -2.80 -2.56 -2.88
N ALA A 74 -3.01 -2.20 -4.15
CA ALA A 74 -2.51 -0.95 -4.71
C ALA A 74 -3.16 0.29 -4.04
N LEU A 75 -4.47 0.23 -3.77
CA LEU A 75 -5.15 1.30 -3.03
C LEU A 75 -4.71 1.36 -1.57
N LEU A 76 -4.41 0.22 -0.95
CA LEU A 76 -3.88 0.18 0.41
C LEU A 76 -2.51 0.86 0.51
N GLU A 77 -1.60 0.56 -0.42
CA GLU A 77 -0.29 1.21 -0.47
C GLU A 77 -0.40 2.72 -0.77
N GLN A 78 -1.34 3.11 -1.63
CA GLN A 78 -1.66 4.52 -1.86
C GLN A 78 -2.14 5.20 -0.57
N ASP A 79 -3.06 4.57 0.16
CA ASP A 79 -3.59 5.10 1.43
C ASP A 79 -2.49 5.22 2.49
N ILE A 80 -1.59 4.23 2.60
CA ILE A 80 -0.41 4.28 3.48
C ILE A 80 0.49 5.48 3.13
N THR A 81 0.73 5.69 1.83
CA THR A 81 1.55 6.81 1.33
C THR A 81 0.90 8.15 1.66
N MET A 82 -0.41 8.29 1.42
CA MET A 82 -1.16 9.51 1.74
C MET A 82 -1.14 9.83 3.24
N LEU A 83 -1.35 8.83 4.10
CA LEU A 83 -1.27 8.99 5.55
C LEU A 83 0.14 9.39 5.99
N THR A 84 1.18 8.77 5.43
CA THR A 84 2.58 9.11 5.71
C THR A 84 2.84 10.58 5.40
N HIS A 85 2.46 11.06 4.22
CA HIS A 85 2.63 12.46 3.85
C HIS A 85 1.81 13.42 4.70
N PHE A 86 0.59 13.04 5.08
CA PHE A 86 -0.22 13.83 5.99
C PHE A 86 0.48 14.01 7.35
N TYR A 87 0.95 12.94 7.96
CA TYR A 87 1.70 13.00 9.22
C TYR A 87 2.98 13.84 9.11
N GLN A 88 3.74 13.68 8.02
CA GLN A 88 4.95 14.49 7.78
C GLN A 88 4.64 15.98 7.70
N ARG A 89 3.52 16.36 7.07
CA ARG A 89 3.05 17.76 6.99
C ARG A 89 2.63 18.31 8.35
N GLU A 90 2.12 17.46 9.23
CA GLU A 90 1.77 17.82 10.62
C GLU A 90 2.99 17.82 11.56
N GLY A 91 4.21 17.61 11.05
CA GLY A 91 5.46 17.71 11.79
C GLY A 91 6.06 16.37 12.24
N PHE A 92 5.47 15.24 11.88
CA PHE A 92 5.98 13.91 12.22
C PHE A 92 6.86 13.35 11.10
N LEU A 93 8.06 13.89 10.94
CA LEU A 93 8.94 13.56 9.81
C LEU A 93 9.35 12.07 9.77
N HIS A 94 9.52 11.46 10.94
CA HIS A 94 9.95 10.06 11.09
C HIS A 94 8.78 9.08 11.31
N VAL A 95 7.56 9.48 10.94
CA VAL A 95 6.39 8.60 11.04
C VAL A 95 6.61 7.30 10.26
N GLN A 96 6.19 6.18 10.84
CA GLN A 96 6.09 4.91 10.12
C GLN A 96 4.63 4.48 10.06
N VAL A 97 4.10 4.34 8.85
CA VAL A 97 2.75 3.84 8.60
C VAL A 97 2.86 2.49 7.90
N ARG A 98 2.17 1.47 8.42
CA ARG A 98 2.18 0.11 7.87
C ARG A 98 0.78 -0.48 7.91
N SER A 99 0.49 -1.41 6.99
CA SER A 99 -0.67 -2.29 7.14
C SER A 99 -0.37 -3.36 8.18
N GLY A 100 -1.33 -3.60 9.07
CA GLY A 100 -1.36 -4.79 9.91
C GLY A 100 -2.02 -5.97 9.19
N ASP A 101 -2.08 -7.11 9.86
CA ASP A 101 -2.72 -8.31 9.30
C ASP A 101 -4.21 -8.06 9.02
N PRO A 102 -4.67 -8.26 7.76
CA PRO A 102 -6.06 -8.09 7.42
C PRO A 102 -6.94 -9.10 8.17
N GLN A 103 -8.02 -8.62 8.79
CA GLN A 103 -9.01 -9.49 9.40
C GLN A 103 -10.02 -9.95 8.35
N VAL A 104 -9.78 -11.14 7.82
CA VAL A 104 -10.57 -11.74 6.74
C VAL A 104 -11.76 -12.53 7.30
N ASN A 105 -12.91 -12.39 6.67
CA ASN A 105 -14.09 -13.22 6.92
C ASN A 105 -14.53 -13.86 5.60
N ASP A 106 -14.08 -15.09 5.37
CA ASP A 106 -14.32 -15.86 4.13
C ASP A 106 -15.80 -16.11 3.87
N LYS A 107 -16.59 -16.35 4.94
CA LYS A 107 -18.04 -16.60 4.83
C LYS A 107 -18.78 -15.41 4.21
N LYS A 108 -18.32 -14.20 4.50
CA LYS A 108 -18.92 -12.95 4.02
C LYS A 108 -18.13 -12.31 2.88
N ARG A 109 -16.99 -12.87 2.48
CA ARG A 109 -16.01 -12.24 1.56
C ARG A 109 -15.72 -10.79 1.95
N THR A 110 -15.44 -10.56 3.23
CA THR A 110 -15.15 -9.22 3.76
C THR A 110 -13.79 -9.17 4.43
N VAL A 111 -13.17 -8.01 4.39
CA VAL A 111 -11.90 -7.74 5.06
C VAL A 111 -12.00 -6.46 5.88
N ARG A 112 -11.49 -6.51 7.11
CA ARG A 112 -11.27 -5.32 7.94
C ARG A 112 -9.79 -5.04 8.00
N LEU A 113 -9.43 -3.79 7.72
CA LEU A 113 -8.04 -3.35 7.66
C LEU A 113 -7.65 -2.63 8.95
N THR A 114 -6.42 -2.87 9.38
CA THR A 114 -5.79 -2.18 10.51
C THR A 114 -4.55 -1.47 10.00
N ILE A 115 -4.50 -0.16 10.19
CA ILE A 115 -3.33 0.66 9.86
C ILE A 115 -2.58 0.94 11.16
N LEU A 116 -1.33 0.50 11.20
CA LEU A 116 -0.42 0.67 12.33
C LEU A 116 0.41 1.94 12.09
N ILE A 117 0.40 2.84 13.06
CA ILE A 117 1.08 4.12 12.99
C ILE A 117 2.05 4.23 14.16
N GLN A 118 3.31 4.52 13.86
CA GLN A 118 4.31 4.95 14.84
C GLN A 118 4.62 6.41 14.55
N GLU A 119 4.01 7.33 15.30
CA GLU A 119 4.09 8.78 15.04
C GLU A 119 5.52 9.32 15.15
N GLY A 120 6.29 8.83 16.12
CA GLY A 120 7.59 9.39 16.46
C GLY A 120 7.47 10.75 17.15
N LEU A 121 8.57 11.49 17.22
CA LEU A 121 8.59 12.83 17.83
C LEU A 121 8.25 13.90 16.80
N PRO A 122 7.43 14.91 17.15
CA PRO A 122 7.19 16.05 16.28
C PRO A 122 8.45 16.90 16.16
N ILE A 123 8.74 17.38 14.95
CA ILE A 123 9.90 18.19 14.62
C ILE A 123 9.42 19.53 14.07
N ARG A 124 10.15 20.60 14.43
CA ARG A 124 9.98 21.93 13.85
C ARG A 124 11.23 22.29 13.07
N VAL A 125 11.04 22.81 11.86
CA VAL A 125 12.15 23.35 11.05
C VAL A 125 12.68 24.61 11.75
N SER A 126 13.96 24.60 12.11
CA SER A 126 14.63 25.74 12.74
C SER A 126 15.34 26.64 11.72
N GLU A 127 16.02 26.02 10.76
CA GLU A 127 16.88 26.72 9.80
C GLU A 127 16.87 25.97 8.46
N PHE A 128 16.96 26.72 7.37
CA PHE A 128 17.05 26.18 6.02
C PHE A 128 18.24 26.85 5.30
N ASN A 129 19.28 26.06 5.06
CA ASN A 129 20.50 26.51 4.40
C ASN A 129 20.53 26.01 2.95
N LEU A 130 20.47 26.95 2.00
CA LEU A 130 20.65 26.67 0.58
C LEU A 130 22.09 26.99 0.18
N HIS A 131 22.82 25.96 -0.24
CA HIS A 131 24.13 26.14 -0.86
C HIS A 131 23.99 26.02 -2.37
N SER A 132 24.12 27.14 -3.08
CA SER A 132 24.34 27.13 -4.53
C SER A 132 25.81 26.78 -4.79
N VAL A 133 26.06 25.70 -5.51
CA VAL A 133 27.41 25.42 -6.03
C VAL A 133 27.60 26.32 -7.25
N ASP A 134 28.52 27.27 -7.15
CA ASP A 134 28.91 28.10 -8.30
C ASP A 134 29.59 27.19 -9.33
N PRO A 135 29.19 27.21 -10.62
CA PRO A 135 29.90 26.50 -11.69
C PRO A 135 31.42 26.74 -11.68
N ALA A 136 31.88 27.91 -11.23
CA ALA A 136 33.31 28.23 -11.12
C ALA A 136 34.07 27.30 -10.16
N ASP A 137 33.44 26.87 -9.05
CA ASP A 137 34.06 25.97 -8.08
C ASP A 137 34.29 24.57 -8.66
N SER A 138 33.40 24.12 -9.56
CA SER A 138 33.55 22.85 -10.27
C SER A 138 34.65 22.87 -11.34
N MET A 139 34.89 24.03 -11.97
CA MET A 139 35.94 24.20 -12.98
C MET A 139 37.34 24.19 -12.36
N MET A 140 37.52 24.78 -11.18
CA MET A 140 38.81 24.74 -10.47
C MET A 140 39.22 23.32 -10.07
N LEU A 141 38.28 22.48 -9.64
CA LEU A 141 38.55 21.09 -9.27
C LEU A 141 38.99 20.22 -10.46
N SER A 142 38.46 20.50 -11.66
CA SER A 142 38.86 19.79 -12.89
C SER A 142 40.26 20.17 -13.41
N SER A 143 40.81 21.29 -12.95
CA SER A 143 42.14 21.78 -13.35
C SER A 143 43.28 21.30 -12.44
N LEU A 144 42.93 20.61 -11.34
CA LEU A 144 43.86 20.07 -10.34
C LEU A 144 44.03 18.54 -10.42
N LEU A 145 43.35 17.88 -11.37
CA LEU A 145 43.49 16.46 -11.72
C LEU A 145 44.17 16.30 -13.08
#